data_AF-F2IC54-F1
#
_entry.id   AF-F2IC54-F1
#
_cell.length_a   1.000
_cell.length_b   1.000
_cell.length_c   1.000
_cell.angle_alpha   90.00
_cell.angle_beta   90.00
_cell.angle_gamma   90.00
#
_symmetry.space_group_name_H-M   'P 1'
#
loop_
_entity.id
_entity.type
_entity.pdbx_description
1 polymer ?
#
loop_
_entity_poly.entity_id
_entity_poly.type
_entity_poly.pdbx_seq_one_letter_code
_entity_poly.pdbx_strand_id
1 'polypeptide(L)'
;MKVNLNLLVGIFLIILTWLFVGVYRDGEFYEPSLFIKYKPSLKVYFYSPSGMSDLTIEDLPELDKSEEIAFEEFVENQHEFSQKISFLASLLIQFTLTFLSFGLIKSKRKHPNYWIQFPAHFLICFIFGFVITILMLQFDKFLITILFSILILGFNSLMRVLVSGFRKIPKLRD
;
A
#
# COMPACT_ATOMS: atom_id res chain seq x y z
N MET A 1 -29.11 -6.40 -10.48
CA MET A 1 -27.84 -5.70 -10.79
C MET A 1 -26.69 -6.67 -10.52
N LYS A 2 -25.78 -6.94 -11.48
CA LYS A 2 -24.69 -7.91 -11.25
C LYS A 2 -23.62 -7.28 -10.34
N VAL A 3 -23.34 -7.91 -9.20
CA VAL A 3 -22.31 -7.45 -8.24
C VAL A 3 -20.93 -7.54 -8.88
N ASN A 4 -20.12 -6.51 -8.67
CA ASN A 4 -18.74 -6.48 -9.15
C ASN A 4 -17.82 -7.07 -8.07
N LEU A 5 -17.52 -8.37 -8.19
CA LEU A 5 -16.72 -9.10 -7.21
C LEU A 5 -15.35 -8.48 -6.99
N ASN A 6 -14.67 -8.03 -8.05
CA ASN A 6 -13.35 -7.38 -7.93
C ASN A 6 -13.42 -6.09 -7.11
N LEU A 7 -14.48 -5.30 -7.30
CA LEU A 7 -14.67 -4.07 -6.52
C LEU A 7 -14.96 -4.41 -5.05
N LEU A 8 -15.78 -5.42 -4.78
CA LEU A 8 -16.08 -5.87 -3.42
C LEU A 8 -14.82 -6.35 -2.71
N VAL A 9 -14.01 -7.19 -3.36
CA VAL A 9 -12.71 -7.65 -2.86
C VAL A 9 -11.77 -6.46 -2.65
N GLY A 10 -11.72 -5.52 -3.58
CA GLY A 10 -10.90 -4.31 -3.44
C GLY A 10 -11.30 -3.46 -2.23
N ILE A 11 -12.60 -3.26 -1.99
CA ILE A 11 -13.11 -2.53 -0.81
C ILE A 11 -12.74 -3.26 0.48
N PHE A 12 -12.90 -4.58 0.51
CA PHE A 12 -12.48 -5.39 1.66
C PHE A 12 -10.97 -5.27 1.93
N LEU A 13 -10.16 -5.32 0.88
CA LEU A 13 -8.71 -5.16 0.97
C LEU A 13 -8.29 -3.73 1.39
N ILE A 14 -9.03 -2.67 1.01
CA ILE A 14 -8.81 -1.32 1.56
C ILE A 14 -8.93 -1.35 3.08
N ILE A 15 -10.01 -1.94 3.60
CA ILE A 15 -10.28 -1.98 5.04
C ILE A 15 -9.16 -2.75 5.75
N LEU A 16 -8.74 -3.91 5.21
CA LEU A 16 -7.62 -4.66 5.75
C LEU A 16 -6.31 -3.85 5.71
N THR A 17 -6.03 -3.16 4.60
CA THR A 17 -4.83 -2.34 4.45
C THR A 17 -4.80 -1.24 5.50
N TRP A 18 -5.91 -0.51 5.69
CA TRP A 18 -6.01 0.52 6.72
C TRP A 18 -5.75 -0.06 8.11
N LEU A 19 -6.44 -1.15 8.45
CA LEU A 19 -6.39 -1.72 9.79
C LEU A 19 -5.03 -2.33 10.15
N PHE A 20 -4.33 -2.92 9.17
CA PHE A 20 -3.14 -3.73 9.43
C PHE A 20 -1.83 -3.13 8.90
N VAL A 21 -1.87 -2.15 7.99
CA VAL A 21 -0.65 -1.46 7.55
C VAL A 21 -0.45 -0.20 8.36
N GLY A 22 0.77 -0.02 8.84
CA GLY A 22 1.22 1.21 9.47
C GLY A 22 2.48 1.76 8.79
N VAL A 23 2.73 3.04 9.04
CA VAL A 23 3.99 3.73 8.76
C VAL A 23 4.54 4.15 10.10
N TYR A 24 5.80 3.83 10.37
CA TYR A 24 6.51 4.37 11.53
C TYR A 24 7.72 5.18 11.10
N ARG A 25 8.21 6.07 11.96
CA ARG A 25 9.53 6.67 11.81
C ARG A 25 10.46 6.17 12.87
N ASP A 26 11.67 5.84 12.43
CA ASP A 26 12.75 5.54 13.34
C ASP A 26 13.15 6.79 14.14
N GLY A 27 13.41 6.63 15.44
CA GLY A 27 13.91 7.70 16.29
C GLY A 27 15.35 8.10 15.95
N GLU A 28 16.13 7.20 15.32
CA GLU A 28 17.53 7.47 15.00
C GLU A 28 17.73 8.25 13.71
N PHE A 29 17.13 7.77 12.61
CA PHE A 29 17.32 8.36 11.29
C PHE A 29 16.12 9.16 10.78
N TYR A 30 15.01 9.15 11.53
CA TYR A 30 13.72 9.74 11.12
C TYR A 30 13.20 9.21 9.78
N GLU A 31 13.68 8.03 9.38
CA GLU A 31 13.35 7.38 8.13
C GLU A 31 11.98 6.69 8.24
N PRO A 32 11.04 6.98 7.33
CA PRO A 32 9.74 6.34 7.35
C PRO A 32 9.84 4.90 6.82
N SER A 33 9.22 3.97 7.54
CA SER A 33 9.19 2.55 7.21
C SER A 33 7.77 1.98 7.28
N LEU A 34 7.44 1.12 6.32
CA LEU A 34 6.17 0.38 6.31
C LEU A 34 6.26 -0.85 7.20
N PHE A 35 5.16 -1.16 7.88
CA PHE A 35 5.09 -2.30 8.77
C PHE A 35 3.69 -2.90 8.84
N ILE A 36 3.60 -4.16 9.29
CA ILE A 36 2.34 -4.83 9.56
C ILE A 36 2.07 -4.79 11.06
N LYS A 37 0.92 -4.20 11.43
CA LYS A 37 0.40 -4.24 12.79
C LYS A 37 -0.03 -5.66 13.13
N TYR A 38 0.33 -6.12 14.32
CA TYR A 38 -0.06 -7.46 14.79
C TYR A 38 -1.58 -7.55 15.14
N LYS A 39 -2.22 -6.41 15.42
CA LYS A 39 -3.66 -6.28 15.68
C LYS A 39 -4.28 -5.12 14.86
N PRO A 40 -5.58 -5.17 14.52
CA PRO A 40 -6.21 -4.10 13.76
C PRO A 40 -6.22 -2.77 14.54
N SER A 41 -5.84 -1.67 13.90
CA SER A 41 -5.89 -0.32 14.45
C SER A 41 -6.19 0.72 13.37
N LEU A 42 -6.99 1.72 13.72
CA LEU A 42 -7.29 2.86 12.83
C LEU A 42 -6.11 3.83 12.69
N LYS A 43 -5.15 3.79 13.63
CA LYS A 43 -3.94 4.62 13.61
C LYS A 43 -3.01 4.14 12.51
N VAL A 44 -2.67 5.00 11.56
CA VAL A 44 -1.80 4.64 10.42
C VAL A 44 -0.35 5.04 10.68
N TYR A 45 -0.14 6.14 11.38
CA TYR A 45 1.16 6.74 11.58
C TYR A 45 1.60 6.58 13.04
N PHE A 46 2.84 6.15 13.25
CA PHE A 46 3.43 5.91 14.55
C PHE A 46 4.78 6.62 14.63
N TYR A 47 5.04 7.34 15.71
CA TYR A 47 6.35 7.92 15.99
C TYR A 47 6.65 7.80 17.48
N SER A 48 7.92 7.83 17.86
CA SER A 48 8.33 7.93 19.26
C SER A 48 8.58 9.41 19.60
N PRO A 49 7.71 10.05 20.41
CA PRO A 49 7.98 11.37 20.99
C PRO A 49 9.30 11.45 21.76
N SER A 50 9.68 10.39 22.48
CA SER A 50 10.94 10.33 23.22
C SER A 50 12.14 10.23 22.27
N GLY A 51 12.01 9.51 21.15
CA GLY A 51 13.04 9.35 20.14
C GLY A 51 14.32 8.73 20.72
N MET A 52 15.42 9.48 20.68
CA MET A 52 16.70 9.11 21.31
C MET A 52 16.94 9.80 22.66
N SER A 53 15.97 10.54 23.20
CA SER A 53 16.14 11.21 24.49
C SER A 53 16.06 10.21 25.64
N ASP A 54 16.73 10.53 26.75
CA ASP A 54 16.63 9.75 28.00
C ASP A 54 15.31 10.00 28.76
N LEU A 55 14.30 10.56 28.10
CA LEU A 55 12.99 10.84 28.71
C LEU A 55 12.24 9.53 28.96
N THR A 56 11.62 9.40 30.13
CA THR A 56 10.70 8.31 30.38
C THR A 56 9.28 8.68 29.96
N ILE A 57 8.38 7.69 29.86
CA ILE A 57 6.96 7.94 29.54
C ILE A 57 6.35 8.93 30.55
N GLU A 58 6.78 8.91 31.82
CA GLU A 58 6.29 9.81 32.85
C GLU A 58 6.63 11.28 32.59
N ASP A 59 7.73 11.54 31.89
CA ASP A 59 8.23 12.89 31.57
C ASP A 59 7.48 13.53 30.38
N LEU A 60 6.76 12.72 29.59
CA LEU A 60 6.05 13.18 28.41
C LEU A 60 4.70 13.85 28.76
N PRO A 61 4.21 14.81 27.96
CA PRO A 61 2.82 15.28 28.02
C PRO A 61 1.84 14.13 27.77
N GLU A 62 0.62 14.18 28.33
CA GLU A 62 -0.38 13.10 28.22
C GLU A 62 -0.68 12.66 26.77
N LEU A 63 -0.69 13.59 25.81
CA LEU A 63 -0.85 13.27 24.39
C LEU A 63 0.32 12.44 23.86
N ASP A 64 1.54 12.84 24.20
CA ASP A 64 2.77 12.16 23.78
C ASP A 64 2.94 10.82 24.51
N LYS A 65 2.49 10.69 25.76
CA LYS A 65 2.43 9.38 26.46
C LYS A 65 1.64 8.36 25.66
N SER A 66 0.46 8.76 25.18
CA SER A 66 -0.40 7.85 24.40
C SER A 66 0.21 7.48 23.05
N GLU A 67 1.02 8.36 22.48
CA GLU A 67 1.77 8.12 21.25
C GLU A 67 2.93 7.15 21.49
N GLU A 68 3.75 7.39 22.53
CA GLU A 68 4.88 6.55 22.92
C GLU A 68 4.42 5.12 23.23
N ILE A 69 3.38 4.96 24.04
CA ILE A 69 2.80 3.65 24.37
C ILE A 69 2.35 2.91 23.09
N ALA A 70 1.74 3.63 22.14
CA ALA A 70 1.33 3.03 20.87
C ALA A 70 2.53 2.66 19.98
N PHE A 71 3.60 3.45 20.01
CA PHE A 71 4.83 3.16 19.28
C PHE A 71 5.53 1.93 19.87
N GLU A 72 5.73 1.88 21.19
CA GLU A 72 6.29 0.73 21.89
C GLU A 72 5.47 -0.54 21.58
N GLU A 73 4.14 -0.46 21.68
CA GLU A 73 3.25 -1.61 21.48
C GLU A 73 3.30 -2.16 20.05
N PHE A 74 3.22 -1.28 19.04
CA PHE A 74 3.06 -1.71 17.65
C PHE A 74 4.37 -1.83 16.86
N VAL A 75 5.39 -1.07 17.24
CA VAL A 75 6.65 -0.94 16.48
C VAL A 75 7.79 -1.61 17.23
N GLU A 76 8.08 -1.19 18.46
CA GLU A 76 9.30 -1.61 19.18
C GLU A 76 9.21 -3.06 19.67
N ASN A 77 8.15 -3.39 20.42
CA ASN A 77 7.93 -4.74 20.96
C ASN A 77 7.74 -5.79 19.86
N GLN A 78 7.43 -5.37 18.64
CA GLN A 78 7.21 -6.24 17.49
C GLN A 78 8.29 -6.08 16.41
N HIS A 79 9.36 -5.34 16.67
CA HIS A 79 10.28 -4.85 15.63
C HIS A 79 10.86 -5.99 14.78
N GLU A 80 11.39 -7.03 15.42
CA GLU A 80 11.99 -8.16 14.69
C GLU A 80 10.99 -8.92 13.80
N PHE A 81 9.79 -9.16 14.32
CA PHE A 81 8.74 -9.84 13.57
C PHE A 81 8.29 -8.96 12.41
N SER A 82 8.01 -7.69 12.72
CA SER A 82 7.52 -6.68 11.81
C SER A 82 8.47 -6.42 10.65
N GLN A 83 9.78 -6.34 10.89
CA GLN A 83 10.79 -6.23 9.83
C GLN A 83 10.73 -7.42 8.87
N LYS A 84 10.65 -8.66 9.37
CA LYS A 84 10.60 -9.89 8.56
C LYS A 84 9.37 -9.94 7.66
N ILE A 85 8.26 -9.35 8.10
CA ILE A 85 6.99 -9.33 7.36
C ILE A 85 6.65 -7.99 6.72
N SER A 86 7.55 -7.00 6.76
CA SER A 86 7.32 -5.66 6.21
C SER A 86 6.93 -5.69 4.72
N PHE A 87 7.47 -6.62 3.95
CA PHE A 87 7.10 -6.81 2.55
C PHE A 87 5.63 -7.20 2.35
N LEU A 88 4.97 -7.79 3.36
CA LEU A 88 3.53 -8.08 3.30
C LEU A 88 2.69 -6.79 3.27
N ALA A 89 3.16 -5.69 3.90
CA ALA A 89 2.47 -4.40 3.81
C ALA A 89 2.42 -3.93 2.35
N SER A 90 3.56 -3.97 1.66
CA SER A 90 3.67 -3.63 0.24
C SER A 90 2.81 -4.54 -0.64
N LEU A 91 2.79 -5.85 -0.37
CA LEU A 91 1.92 -6.79 -1.08
C LEU A 91 0.44 -6.48 -0.88
N LEU A 92 0.03 -6.19 0.35
CA LEU A 92 -1.37 -5.91 0.67
C LEU A 92 -1.84 -4.62 -0.02
N ILE A 93 -1.04 -3.56 0.02
CA ILE A 93 -1.28 -2.32 -0.74
C ILE A 93 -1.43 -2.64 -2.23
N GLN A 94 -0.54 -3.46 -2.79
CA GLN A 94 -0.57 -3.79 -4.21
C GLN A 94 -1.82 -4.59 -4.61
N PHE A 95 -2.23 -5.57 -3.80
CA PHE A 95 -3.47 -6.30 -4.03
C PHE A 95 -4.67 -5.36 -3.97
N THR A 96 -4.73 -4.48 -2.98
CA THR A 96 -5.79 -3.46 -2.87
C THR A 96 -5.90 -2.62 -4.15
N LEU A 97 -4.79 -2.03 -4.60
CA LEU A 97 -4.76 -1.20 -5.80
C LEU A 97 -5.17 -1.98 -7.07
N THR A 98 -4.72 -3.22 -7.18
CA THR A 98 -5.03 -4.08 -8.32
C THR A 98 -6.53 -4.38 -8.38
N PHE A 99 -7.12 -4.88 -7.29
CA PHE A 99 -8.53 -5.22 -7.25
C PHE A 99 -9.44 -4.00 -7.45
N LEU A 100 -9.09 -2.85 -6.89
CA LEU A 100 -9.80 -1.59 -7.14
C LEU A 100 -9.73 -1.18 -8.60
N SER A 101 -8.56 -1.23 -9.23
CA SER A 101 -8.37 -0.86 -10.65
C SER A 101 -9.21 -1.77 -11.57
N PHE A 102 -9.23 -3.07 -11.29
CA PHE A 102 -10.06 -4.03 -12.01
C PHE A 102 -11.56 -3.86 -11.72
N GLY A 103 -11.92 -3.47 -10.50
CA GLY A 103 -13.29 -3.22 -10.06
C GLY A 103 -13.89 -1.96 -10.69
N LEU A 104 -13.25 -0.80 -10.54
CA LEU A 104 -13.77 0.50 -10.97
C LEU A 104 -13.96 0.56 -12.49
N ILE A 105 -12.99 0.05 -13.24
CA ILE A 105 -13.03 0.04 -14.69
C ILE A 105 -13.80 -1.21 -15.12
N LYS A 106 -15.13 -1.13 -14.97
CA LYS A 106 -16.14 -2.10 -15.38
C LYS A 106 -15.87 -2.54 -16.82
N SER A 107 -15.15 -3.65 -16.99
CA SER A 107 -14.74 -4.12 -18.32
C SER A 107 -15.98 -4.52 -19.10
N LYS A 108 -16.51 -3.60 -19.92
CA LYS A 108 -17.60 -3.84 -20.87
C LYS A 108 -17.22 -4.86 -21.96
N ARG A 109 -15.98 -5.38 -21.96
CA ARG A 109 -15.48 -6.41 -22.86
C ARG A 109 -15.11 -7.66 -22.07
N LYS A 110 -15.77 -8.79 -22.41
CA LYS A 110 -15.27 -10.14 -22.10
C LYS A 110 -13.96 -10.30 -22.86
N HIS A 111 -12.83 -9.96 -22.23
CA HIS A 111 -11.53 -10.23 -22.83
C HIS A 111 -11.23 -11.72 -22.65
N PRO A 112 -10.96 -12.47 -23.74
CA PRO A 112 -10.75 -13.92 -23.67
C PRO A 112 -9.53 -14.32 -22.82
N ASN A 113 -8.63 -13.38 -22.53
CA ASN A 113 -7.37 -13.66 -21.84
C ASN A 113 -7.19 -12.88 -20.51
N TYR A 114 -8.28 -12.64 -19.78
CA TYR A 114 -8.26 -11.97 -18.47
C TYR A 114 -7.17 -12.53 -17.52
N TRP A 115 -7.04 -13.85 -17.48
CA TRP A 115 -6.08 -14.57 -16.63
C TRP A 115 -4.61 -14.28 -16.91
N ILE A 116 -4.26 -13.81 -18.11
CA ILE A 116 -2.89 -13.42 -18.46
C ILE A 116 -2.66 -11.93 -18.17
N GLN A 117 -3.70 -11.11 -18.33
CA GLN A 117 -3.61 -9.66 -18.12
C GLN A 117 -3.49 -9.30 -16.65
N PHE A 118 -4.15 -10.06 -15.77
CA PHE A 118 -4.10 -9.85 -14.33
C PHE A 118 -2.68 -9.96 -13.75
N PRO A 119 -1.94 -11.08 -13.90
CA PRO A 119 -0.60 -11.21 -13.32
C PRO A 119 0.41 -10.25 -13.97
N ALA A 120 0.31 -9.99 -15.28
CA ALA A 120 1.17 -9.01 -15.94
C ALA A 120 0.94 -7.60 -15.40
N HIS A 121 -0.32 -7.18 -15.25
CA HIS A 121 -0.66 -5.91 -14.65
C HIS A 121 -0.19 -5.84 -13.20
N PHE A 122 -0.46 -6.88 -12.39
CA PHE A 122 -0.01 -6.96 -11.01
C PHE A 122 1.51 -6.80 -10.89
N LEU A 123 2.29 -7.54 -11.68
CA LEU A 123 3.76 -7.52 -11.62
C LEU A 123 4.32 -6.16 -12.04
N ILE A 124 3.82 -5.57 -13.12
CA ILE A 124 4.22 -4.23 -13.57
C ILE A 124 3.90 -3.18 -12.50
N CYS A 125 2.68 -3.22 -11.96
CA CYS A 125 2.24 -2.26 -10.96
C CYS A 125 2.97 -2.47 -9.62
N PHE A 126 3.37 -3.70 -9.30
CA PHE A 126 4.18 -4.01 -8.12
C PHE A 126 5.57 -3.40 -8.22
N ILE A 127 6.26 -3.58 -9.36
CA ILE A 127 7.59 -3.00 -9.58
C ILE A 127 7.52 -1.47 -9.49
N PHE A 128 6.57 -0.85 -10.19
CA PHE A 128 6.41 0.61 -10.18
C PHE A 128 5.95 1.13 -8.81
N GLY A 129 5.02 0.44 -8.16
CA GLY A 129 4.54 0.78 -6.83
C GLY A 129 5.66 0.73 -5.80
N PHE A 130 6.55 -0.25 -5.88
CA PHE A 130 7.73 -0.35 -5.03
C PHE A 130 8.69 0.82 -5.23
N VAL A 131 9.03 1.14 -6.50
CA VAL A 131 9.89 2.30 -6.83
C VAL A 131 9.28 3.59 -6.31
N ILE A 132 7.98 3.80 -6.54
CA ILE A 132 7.28 5.01 -6.13
C ILE A 132 7.18 5.10 -4.60
N THR A 133 6.97 3.98 -3.90
CA THR A 133 6.97 3.95 -2.43
C THR A 133 8.34 4.37 -1.90
N ILE A 134 9.43 3.84 -2.46
CA ILE A 134 10.79 4.28 -2.09
C ILE A 134 10.95 5.80 -2.29
N LEU A 135 10.53 6.33 -3.43
CA LEU A 135 10.60 7.77 -3.70
C LEU A 135 9.74 8.57 -2.70
N MET A 136 8.52 8.12 -2.39
CA MET A 136 7.64 8.77 -1.42
C MET A 136 8.27 8.84 -0.03
N LEU A 137 8.92 7.75 0.41
CA LEU A 137 9.62 7.69 1.68
C LEU A 137 10.83 8.65 1.73
N GLN A 138 11.48 8.91 0.60
CA GLN A 138 12.63 9.83 0.52
C GLN A 138 12.26 11.33 0.57
N PHE A 139 11.11 11.72 0.02
CA PHE A 139 10.80 13.14 -0.17
C PHE A 139 9.98 13.78 0.95
N ASP A 140 9.40 12.96 1.84
CA ASP A 140 8.69 13.35 3.06
C ASP A 140 7.76 14.57 2.96
N LYS A 141 7.12 14.74 1.80
CA LYS A 141 6.18 15.83 1.55
C LYS A 141 4.86 15.24 1.14
N PHE A 142 3.82 15.55 1.92
CA PHE A 142 2.44 15.12 1.66
C PHE A 142 1.99 15.39 0.21
N LEU A 143 2.35 16.55 -0.35
CA LEU A 143 2.04 16.88 -1.74
C LEU A 143 2.75 15.95 -2.75
N ILE A 144 4.00 15.58 -2.48
CA ILE A 144 4.77 14.66 -3.31
C ILE A 144 4.16 13.25 -3.22
N THR A 145 3.75 12.83 -2.02
CA THR A 145 3.00 11.60 -1.76
C THR A 145 1.70 11.54 -2.58
N ILE A 146 0.90 12.61 -2.59
CA ILE A 146 -0.33 12.68 -3.41
C ILE A 146 0.00 12.60 -4.90
N LEU A 147 0.98 13.36 -5.36
CA LEU A 147 1.38 13.40 -6.78
C LEU A 147 1.83 12.01 -7.26
N PHE A 148 2.66 11.33 -6.48
CA PHE A 148 3.10 9.97 -6.76
C PHE A 148 1.96 8.95 -6.73
N SER A 149 1.01 9.09 -5.79
CA SER A 149 -0.19 8.24 -5.74
C SER A 149 -1.06 8.39 -7.01
N ILE A 150 -1.24 9.63 -7.49
CA ILE A 150 -1.94 9.91 -8.75
C ILE A 150 -1.18 9.30 -9.94
N LEU A 151 0.15 9.42 -9.95
CA LEU A 151 1.02 8.81 -10.96
C LEU A 151 0.89 7.28 -11.00
N ILE A 152 0.84 6.60 -9.84
CA ILE A 152 0.57 5.15 -9.76
C ILE A 152 -0.77 4.83 -10.41
N LEU A 153 -1.84 5.54 -10.03
CA LEU A 153 -3.18 5.27 -10.57
C LEU A 153 -3.27 5.51 -12.07
N GLY A 154 -2.63 6.59 -12.56
CA GLY A 154 -2.53 6.91 -13.98
C GLY A 154 -1.75 5.85 -14.75
N PHE A 155 -0.60 5.43 -14.23
CA PHE A 155 0.23 4.39 -14.82
C PHE A 155 -0.48 3.03 -14.85
N ASN A 156 -1.13 2.62 -13.74
CA ASN A 156 -1.93 1.40 -13.68
C ASN A 156 -3.03 1.42 -14.75
N SER A 157 -3.72 2.56 -14.88
CA SER A 157 -4.76 2.74 -15.90
C SER A 157 -4.18 2.63 -17.32
N LEU A 158 -3.04 3.26 -17.60
CA LEU A 158 -2.35 3.20 -18.89
C LEU A 158 -1.87 1.79 -19.24
N MET A 159 -1.23 1.09 -18.32
CA MET A 159 -0.71 -0.26 -18.54
C MET A 159 -1.82 -1.24 -18.92
N ARG A 160 -2.99 -1.09 -18.33
CA ARG A 160 -4.16 -1.87 -18.75
C ARG A 160 -4.57 -1.59 -20.20
N VAL A 161 -4.57 -0.33 -20.63
CA VAL A 161 -4.89 0.04 -22.03
C VAL A 161 -3.89 -0.60 -22.98
N LEU A 162 -2.59 -0.49 -22.68
CA LEU A 162 -1.53 -1.08 -23.48
C LEU A 162 -1.69 -2.60 -23.58
N VAL A 163 -1.83 -3.29 -22.45
CA VAL A 163 -2.03 -4.75 -22.38
C VAL A 163 -3.31 -5.20 -23.11
N SER A 164 -4.33 -4.34 -23.18
CA SER A 164 -5.54 -4.62 -23.96
C SER A 164 -5.38 -4.38 -25.47
N GLY A 165 -4.48 -3.48 -25.88
CA GLY A 165 -4.23 -3.11 -27.27
C GLY A 165 -3.39 -4.13 -28.05
N PHE A 166 -2.42 -4.78 -27.39
CA PHE A 166 -1.47 -5.70 -28.05
C PHE A 166 -2.06 -7.00 -28.62
N ARG A 167 -3.35 -7.32 -28.39
CA ARG A 167 -3.96 -8.61 -28.81
C ARG A 167 -5.02 -8.51 -29.90
N LYS A 168 -5.12 -7.41 -30.64
CA LYS A 168 -5.71 -7.47 -32.00
C LYS A 168 -4.74 -8.20 -32.94
N ILE A 169 -4.44 -9.47 -32.67
CA ILE A 169 -3.83 -10.34 -33.67
C ILE A 169 -4.94 -10.60 -34.68
N PRO A 170 -4.76 -10.24 -35.96
CA PRO A 170 -5.76 -10.57 -36.98
C PRO A 170 -5.96 -12.08 -36.94
N LYS A 171 -7.21 -12.53 -36.80
CA LYS A 171 -7.54 -13.92 -37.09
C LYS A 171 -7.04 -14.17 -38.51
N LEU A 172 -6.02 -15.01 -38.66
CA LEU A 172 -5.70 -15.60 -39.95
C LEU A 172 -7.00 -16.25 -40.43
N ARG A 173 -7.50 -15.73 -41.54
CA ARG A 173 -8.75 -16.14 -42.15
C ARG A 173 -8.37 -17.38 -42.95
N ASP A 174 -8.72 -18.55 -42.41
CA ASP A 174 -8.68 -19.81 -43.17
C ASP A 174 -9.70 -19.77 -44.31
#